data_AF-A0A3M0XF79-F1
#
_entry.id   AF-A0A3M0XF79-F1
#
_cell.length_a   1.000
_cell.length_b   1.000
_cell.length_c   1.000
_cell.angle_alpha   90.00
_cell.angle_beta   90.00
_cell.angle_gamma   90.00
#
_symmetry.space_group_name_H-M   'P 1'
#
loop_
_entity.id
_entity.type
_entity.pdbx_description
1 polymer ?
#
loop_
_entity_poly.entity_id
_entity_poly.type
_entity_poly.pdbx_seq_one_letter_code
_entity_poly.pdbx_strand_id
1 'polypeptide(L)'
;MSLLVDNPILNLPFDEPTRYWAYEEGQPVLKEGRRPAGYYLRARTRGPQAALLEEEFVPLELVNTLRERVKAWRERGYPGVASITRQLLNHWNNPERERKLFFCQREAAETLIWLVEASPAEKQGISIPKDNGLTRYACKMATGSGKTVVMGMVIAWQVLNKLANPQDRRFSD
;
A
#
# COMPACT_ATOMS: atom_id res chain seq x y z
N MET A 1 -22.54 1.69 -21.21
CA MET A 1 -21.43 0.79 -20.89
C MET A 1 -22.02 -0.41 -20.18
N SER A 2 -22.08 -1.58 -20.81
CA SER A 2 -22.39 -2.81 -20.06
C SER A 2 -21.13 -3.18 -19.27
N LEU A 3 -21.29 -3.40 -17.97
CA LEU A 3 -20.21 -3.94 -17.15
C LEU A 3 -20.08 -5.44 -17.47
N LEU A 4 -18.85 -5.96 -17.46
CA LEU A 4 -18.58 -7.39 -17.64
C LEU A 4 -19.11 -8.25 -16.47
N VAL A 5 -19.48 -7.62 -15.36
CA VAL A 5 -20.04 -8.23 -14.16
C VAL A 5 -21.20 -7.39 -13.64
N ASP A 6 -22.20 -8.04 -13.05
CA ASP A 6 -23.38 -7.36 -12.51
C ASP A 6 -23.06 -6.50 -11.27
N ASN A 7 -22.12 -6.94 -10.43
CA ASN A 7 -21.66 -6.19 -9.26
C ASN A 7 -20.14 -5.98 -9.27
N PRO A 8 -19.65 -4.83 -9.77
CA PRO A 8 -18.22 -4.55 -9.82
C PRO A 8 -17.61 -4.18 -8.46
N ILE A 9 -18.43 -3.81 -7.46
CA ILE A 9 -17.96 -3.34 -6.15
C ILE A 9 -18.01 -4.49 -5.13
N LEU A 10 -16.84 -5.04 -4.81
CA LEU A 10 -16.71 -6.23 -3.95
C LEU A 10 -16.35 -5.92 -2.48
N ASN A 11 -15.71 -4.79 -2.23
CA ASN A 11 -15.09 -4.46 -0.95
C ASN A 11 -15.51 -3.07 -0.48
N LEU A 12 -15.57 -2.89 0.84
CA LEU A 12 -15.72 -1.58 1.45
C LEU A 12 -14.40 -0.78 1.34
N PRO A 13 -14.45 0.55 1.21
CA PRO A 13 -13.25 1.36 1.05
C PRO A 13 -12.45 1.54 2.36
N PHE A 14 -13.05 1.20 3.51
CA PHE A 14 -12.50 1.41 4.85
C PHE A 14 -11.76 0.20 5.40
N ASP A 15 -12.05 -0.98 4.86
CA ASP A 15 -11.51 -2.27 5.31
C ASP A 15 -10.47 -2.82 4.33
N GLU A 16 -9.67 -3.77 4.80
CA GLU A 16 -8.74 -4.47 3.91
C GLU A 16 -9.53 -5.24 2.84
N PRO A 17 -9.18 -5.15 1.54
CA PRO A 17 -9.87 -5.89 0.50
C PRO A 17 -9.77 -7.40 0.71
N THR A 18 -10.90 -8.08 0.69
CA THR A 18 -11.00 -9.53 0.91
C THR A 18 -11.36 -10.30 -0.34
N ARG A 19 -11.77 -9.64 -1.42
CA ARG A 19 -12.14 -10.28 -2.68
C ARG A 19 -11.71 -9.45 -3.89
N TYR A 20 -11.51 -10.09 -5.03
CA TYR A 20 -11.26 -9.39 -6.29
C TYR A 20 -11.74 -10.19 -7.50
N TRP A 21 -12.02 -9.49 -8.59
CA TRP A 21 -12.24 -10.10 -9.90
C TRP A 21 -10.89 -10.39 -10.56
N ALA A 22 -10.61 -11.67 -10.81
CA ALA A 22 -9.55 -12.12 -11.71
C ALA A 22 -10.12 -12.28 -13.13
N TYR A 23 -9.29 -12.12 -14.15
CA TYR A 23 -9.69 -12.41 -15.52
C TYR A 23 -8.94 -13.65 -15.98
N GLU A 24 -9.66 -14.74 -16.14
CA GLU A 24 -9.16 -16.04 -16.61
C GLU A 24 -9.83 -16.32 -17.95
N GLU A 25 -9.05 -16.52 -19.02
CA GLU A 25 -9.56 -16.74 -20.39
C GLU A 25 -10.56 -15.65 -20.88
N GLY A 26 -10.37 -14.41 -20.41
CA GLY A 26 -11.25 -13.29 -20.75
C GLY A 26 -12.56 -13.24 -19.96
N GLN A 27 -12.81 -14.18 -19.05
CA GLN A 27 -13.97 -14.18 -18.17
C GLN A 27 -13.63 -13.70 -16.75
N PRO A 28 -14.51 -12.90 -16.11
CA PRO A 28 -14.32 -12.47 -14.74
C PRO A 28 -14.63 -13.61 -13.76
N VAL A 29 -13.64 -14.02 -12.98
CA VAL A 29 -13.74 -15.04 -11.92
C VAL A 29 -13.56 -14.36 -10.57
N LEU A 30 -14.50 -14.58 -9.64
CA LEU A 30 -14.37 -14.05 -8.28
C LEU A 30 -13.34 -14.88 -7.52
N LYS A 31 -12.34 -14.21 -6.94
CA LYS A 31 -11.32 -14.83 -6.08
C LYS A 31 -11.37 -14.21 -4.68
N GLU A 32 -11.15 -15.06 -3.69
CA GLU A 32 -10.98 -14.68 -2.30
C GLU A 32 -9.55 -14.15 -2.05
N GLY A 33 -9.42 -13.33 -1.01
CA GLY A 33 -8.20 -12.63 -0.65
C GLY A 33 -8.03 -11.27 -1.33
N ARG A 34 -6.90 -10.64 -1.03
CA ARG A 34 -6.51 -9.38 -1.64
C ARG A 34 -5.79 -9.64 -2.96
N ARG A 35 -6.16 -8.90 -4.02
CA ARG A 35 -5.44 -8.97 -5.30
C ARG A 35 -3.94 -8.72 -5.12
N PRO A 36 -3.07 -9.64 -5.59
CA PRO A 36 -1.63 -9.42 -5.61
C PRO A 36 -1.26 -8.14 -6.36
N ALA A 37 -0.28 -7.40 -5.85
CA ALA A 37 0.31 -6.29 -6.60
C ALA A 37 1.09 -6.87 -7.80
N GLY A 38 0.89 -6.28 -8.97
CA GLY A 38 1.49 -6.73 -10.21
C GLY A 38 1.02 -5.88 -11.38
N TYR A 39 1.51 -6.20 -12.57
CA TYR A 39 1.10 -5.59 -13.83
C TYR A 39 1.00 -6.67 -14.92
N TYR A 40 0.19 -6.40 -15.93
CA TYR A 40 0.08 -7.28 -17.10
C TYR A 40 1.04 -6.81 -18.18
N LEU A 41 1.85 -7.71 -18.72
CA LEU A 41 2.63 -7.45 -19.92
C LEU A 41 1.77 -7.77 -21.15
N ARG A 42 1.67 -6.81 -22.06
CA ARG A 42 1.20 -7.08 -23.43
C ARG A 42 2.40 -7.43 -24.28
N ALA A 43 2.39 -8.62 -24.88
CA ALA A 43 3.42 -9.03 -25.83
C ALA A 43 3.48 -8.01 -26.99
N ARG A 44 4.68 -7.45 -27.24
CA ARG A 44 4.94 -6.42 -28.26
C ARG A 44 5.08 -6.99 -29.69
N THR A 45 4.63 -8.21 -29.96
CA THR A 45 4.81 -8.84 -31.27
C THR A 45 3.89 -8.18 -32.31
N ARG A 46 4.48 -7.41 -33.23
CA ARG A 46 3.78 -6.87 -34.40
C ARG A 46 3.57 -7.99 -35.42
N GLY A 47 2.41 -8.65 -35.39
CA GLY A 47 1.98 -9.61 -36.41
C GLY A 47 0.48 -9.94 -36.28
N PRO A 48 -0.20 -10.35 -37.37
CA PRO A 48 -1.65 -10.59 -37.37
C PRO A 48 -2.12 -11.76 -36.48
N GLN A 49 -1.20 -12.51 -35.86
CA GLN A 49 -1.48 -13.55 -34.85
C GLN A 49 -1.30 -13.07 -33.40
N ALA A 50 -1.01 -11.78 -33.18
CA ALA A 50 -0.74 -11.22 -31.86
C ALA A 50 -1.97 -11.04 -30.95
N ALA A 51 -3.18 -11.33 -31.44
CA ALA A 51 -4.42 -11.14 -30.69
C ALA A 51 -4.70 -12.23 -29.62
N LEU A 52 -3.90 -13.29 -29.59
CA LEU A 52 -4.09 -14.46 -28.71
C LEU A 52 -2.98 -14.65 -27.65
N LEU A 53 -2.02 -13.74 -27.56
CA LEU A 53 -0.99 -13.83 -26.51
C LEU A 53 -1.61 -13.33 -25.19
N GLU A 54 -1.89 -14.29 -24.32
CA GLU A 54 -2.39 -14.12 -22.96
C GLU A 54 -1.64 -12.98 -22.24
N GLU A 55 -2.39 -12.10 -21.58
CA GLU A 55 -1.82 -11.06 -20.74
C GLU A 55 -1.13 -11.73 -19.55
N GLU A 56 0.20 -11.90 -19.62
CA GLU A 56 0.97 -12.50 -18.53
C GLU A 56 1.02 -11.54 -17.33
N PHE A 57 0.59 -12.03 -16.17
CA PHE A 57 0.63 -11.27 -14.93
C PHE A 57 2.01 -11.36 -14.28
N VAL A 58 2.69 -10.23 -14.17
CA VAL A 58 3.97 -10.13 -13.48
C VAL A 58 3.74 -9.58 -12.07
N PRO A 59 3.98 -10.38 -11.01
CA PRO A 59 3.82 -9.93 -9.64
C PRO A 59 4.93 -8.95 -9.23
N LEU A 60 4.58 -8.02 -8.34
CA LEU A 60 5.53 -7.13 -7.66
C LEU A 60 5.87 -7.74 -6.29
N GLU A 61 6.77 -8.72 -6.30
CA GLU A 61 7.12 -9.52 -5.11
C GLU A 61 7.45 -8.67 -3.88
N LEU A 62 8.37 -7.70 -4.02
CA LEU A 62 8.74 -6.81 -2.92
C LEU A 62 7.53 -6.06 -2.33
N VAL A 63 6.58 -5.63 -3.16
CA VAL A 63 5.37 -4.93 -2.68
C VAL A 63 4.44 -5.90 -1.95
N ASN A 64 4.29 -7.12 -2.45
CA ASN A 64 3.49 -8.15 -1.79
C ASN A 64 4.09 -8.54 -0.43
N THR A 65 5.40 -8.78 -0.37
CA THR A 65 6.09 -9.03 0.91
C THR A 65 5.95 -7.86 1.88
N LEU A 66 6.09 -6.62 1.40
CA LEU A 66 5.89 -5.43 2.25
C LEU A 66 4.48 -5.36 2.83
N ARG A 67 3.44 -5.66 2.04
CA ARG A 67 2.04 -5.70 2.54
C ARG A 67 1.88 -6.72 3.66
N GLU A 68 2.43 -7.91 3.50
CA GLU A 68 2.40 -8.95 4.54
C GLU A 68 3.11 -8.50 5.82
N ARG A 69 4.32 -7.93 5.69
CA ARG A 69 5.10 -7.45 6.84
C ARG A 69 4.40 -6.31 7.57
N VAL A 70 3.87 -5.33 6.84
CA VAL A 70 3.13 -4.20 7.40
C VAL A 70 1.85 -4.67 8.07
N LYS A 71 1.11 -5.62 7.48
CA LYS A 71 -0.07 -6.23 8.09
C LYS A 71 0.27 -6.91 9.41
N ALA A 72 1.27 -7.79 9.42
CA ALA A 72 1.67 -8.48 10.65
C ALA A 72 2.15 -7.49 11.73
N TRP A 73 2.88 -6.45 11.35
CA TRP A 73 3.32 -5.39 12.25
C TRP A 73 2.16 -4.57 12.82
N ARG A 74 1.15 -4.26 11.99
CA ARG A 74 -0.09 -3.60 12.40
C ARG A 74 -0.87 -4.43 13.42
N GLU A 75 -1.03 -5.73 13.16
CA GLU A 75 -1.76 -6.67 14.04
C GLU A 75 -1.09 -6.83 15.41
N ARG A 76 0.24 -6.68 15.49
CA ARG A 76 0.99 -6.64 16.76
C ARG A 76 0.97 -5.27 17.47
N GLY A 77 0.20 -4.31 16.96
CA GLY A 77 0.07 -2.98 17.57
C GLY A 77 1.31 -2.10 17.36
N TYR A 78 1.94 -2.17 16.20
CA TYR A 78 3.01 -1.25 15.79
C TYR A 78 4.24 -1.25 16.73
N PRO A 79 4.92 -2.39 16.96
CA PRO A 79 6.11 -2.40 17.81
C PRO A 79 7.22 -1.51 17.25
N GLY A 80 7.98 -0.88 18.15
CA GLY A 80 9.19 -0.11 17.81
C GLY A 80 8.99 1.31 17.29
N VAL A 81 7.76 1.80 17.16
CA VAL A 81 7.51 3.20 16.77
C VAL A 81 7.73 4.20 17.90
N ALA A 82 8.04 5.45 17.53
CA ALA A 82 8.06 6.59 18.42
C ALA A 82 6.69 6.83 19.08
N SER A 83 6.70 7.47 20.26
CA SER A 83 5.48 7.74 21.03
C SER A 83 4.45 8.59 20.26
N ILE A 84 4.91 9.62 19.55
CA ILE A 84 4.07 10.48 18.70
C ILE A 84 3.50 9.68 17.52
N THR A 85 4.34 8.88 16.85
CA THR A 85 3.88 7.98 15.78
C THR A 85 2.78 7.03 16.26
N ARG A 86 2.91 6.46 17.48
CA ARG A 86 1.87 5.62 18.07
C ARG A 86 0.56 6.38 18.27
N GLN A 87 0.60 7.61 18.78
CA GLN A 87 -0.59 8.44 18.95
C GLN A 87 -1.27 8.76 17.62
N LEU A 88 -0.48 9.09 16.59
CA LEU A 88 -0.99 9.34 15.24
C LEU A 88 -1.65 8.09 14.64
N LEU A 89 -0.99 6.93 14.74
CA LEU A 89 -1.56 5.67 14.29
C LEU A 89 -2.87 5.36 15.01
N ASN A 90 -2.94 5.52 16.33
CA ASN A 90 -4.18 5.32 17.09
C ASN A 90 -5.29 6.30 16.65
N HIS A 91 -4.95 7.57 16.41
CA HIS A 91 -5.89 8.58 15.94
C HIS A 91 -6.44 8.24 14.54
N TRP A 92 -5.57 7.86 13.60
CA TRP A 92 -5.96 7.53 12.23
C TRP A 92 -6.76 6.24 12.11
N ASN A 93 -6.53 5.29 13.03
CA ASN A 93 -7.21 4.01 13.08
C ASN A 93 -8.46 4.02 13.98
N ASN A 94 -8.80 5.15 14.61
CA ASN A 94 -9.95 5.24 15.51
C ASN A 94 -11.27 5.03 14.73
N PRO A 95 -12.08 3.99 15.06
CA PRO A 95 -13.35 3.74 14.38
C PRO A 95 -14.40 4.84 14.60
N GLU A 96 -14.26 5.63 15.67
CA GLU A 96 -15.14 6.74 16.03
C GLU A 96 -14.71 8.07 15.41
N ARG A 97 -13.68 8.08 14.56
CA ARG A 97 -13.25 9.29 13.85
C ARG A 97 -14.39 9.78 12.94
N GLU A 98 -14.79 11.03 13.11
CA GLU A 98 -15.87 11.69 12.34
C GLU A 98 -15.73 11.45 10.83
N ARG A 99 -14.52 11.62 10.30
CA ARG A 99 -14.18 11.31 8.91
C ARG A 99 -13.35 10.03 8.89
N LYS A 100 -13.90 8.89 8.52
CA LYS A 100 -13.12 7.65 8.43
C LYS A 100 -12.09 7.74 7.29
N LEU A 101 -10.87 7.29 7.55
CA LEU A 101 -9.84 7.18 6.51
C LEU A 101 -10.05 5.90 5.70
N PHE A 102 -9.83 5.97 4.39
CA PHE A 102 -9.84 4.77 3.56
C PHE A 102 -8.68 3.84 3.95
N PHE A 103 -8.89 2.53 3.78
CA PHE A 103 -7.85 1.54 4.05
C PHE A 103 -6.56 1.85 3.29
N CYS A 104 -6.67 2.22 2.02
CA CYS A 104 -5.50 2.55 1.18
C CYS A 104 -4.73 3.80 1.68
N GLN A 105 -5.39 4.73 2.37
CA GLN A 105 -4.74 5.91 2.95
C GLN A 105 -3.96 5.51 4.22
N ARG A 106 -4.61 4.74 5.10
CA ARG A 106 -4.00 4.20 6.32
C ARG A 106 -2.79 3.34 5.99
N GLU A 107 -2.96 2.40 5.07
CA GLU A 107 -1.89 1.49 4.65
C GLU A 107 -0.72 2.23 4.01
N ALA A 108 -0.97 3.25 3.18
CA ALA A 108 0.10 4.03 2.57
C ALA A 108 0.97 4.72 3.64
N ALA A 109 0.33 5.37 4.62
CA ALA A 109 1.04 6.01 5.72
C ALA A 109 1.78 4.99 6.60
N GLU A 110 1.12 3.90 6.98
CA GLU A 110 1.71 2.81 7.78
C GLU A 110 2.91 2.15 7.08
N THR A 111 2.86 1.98 5.76
CA THR A 111 3.98 1.41 5.00
C THR A 111 5.20 2.33 5.06
N LEU A 112 5.01 3.65 4.88
CA LEU A 112 6.10 4.62 4.99
C LEU A 112 6.67 4.68 6.40
N ILE A 113 5.80 4.66 7.42
CA ILE A 113 6.21 4.60 8.83
C ILE A 113 7.01 3.33 9.09
N TRP A 114 6.54 2.17 8.64
CA TRP A 114 7.23 0.90 8.82
C TRP A 114 8.63 0.94 8.16
N LEU A 115 8.73 1.44 6.93
CA LEU A 115 10.00 1.58 6.20
C LEU A 115 11.02 2.47 6.94
N VAL A 116 10.56 3.45 7.70
CA VAL A 116 11.44 4.38 8.45
C VAL A 116 11.69 3.92 9.89
N GLU A 117 10.65 3.58 10.64
CA GLU A 117 10.72 3.37 12.08
C GLU A 117 10.83 1.91 12.53
N ALA A 118 10.37 0.95 11.73
CA ALA A 118 10.41 -0.45 12.17
C ALA A 118 11.86 -0.92 12.40
N SER A 119 12.03 -1.84 13.34
CA SER A 119 13.35 -2.33 13.75
C SER A 119 14.06 -3.07 12.60
N PRO A 120 15.40 -3.20 12.66
CA PRO A 120 16.13 -4.02 11.68
C PRO A 120 15.62 -5.47 11.61
N ALA A 121 15.18 -6.04 12.73
CA ALA A 121 14.61 -7.38 12.79
C ALA A 121 13.29 -7.48 12.00
N GLU A 122 12.41 -6.48 12.10
CA GLU A 122 11.17 -6.42 11.32
C GLU A 122 11.47 -6.41 9.81
N LYS A 123 12.53 -5.71 9.42
CA LYS A 123 12.96 -5.53 8.01
C LYS A 123 13.86 -6.66 7.51
N GLN A 124 14.11 -7.70 8.30
CA GLN A 124 15.00 -8.79 7.89
C GLN A 124 14.49 -9.46 6.60
N GLY A 125 15.40 -9.59 5.63
CA GLY A 125 15.11 -10.14 4.30
C GLY A 125 14.51 -9.14 3.31
N ILE A 126 14.27 -7.89 3.71
CA ILE A 126 13.78 -6.84 2.81
C ILE A 126 14.96 -5.97 2.36
N SER A 127 15.19 -5.97 1.04
CA SER A 127 16.14 -5.07 0.40
C SER A 127 15.39 -4.09 -0.49
N ILE A 128 15.50 -2.79 -0.20
CA ILE A 128 14.93 -1.74 -1.04
C ILE A 128 16.00 -1.30 -2.05
N PRO A 129 15.72 -1.40 -3.37
CA PRO A 129 16.62 -0.91 -4.40
C PRO A 129 16.93 0.58 -4.21
N LYS A 130 18.20 0.94 -4.41
CA LYS A 130 18.65 2.33 -4.38
C LYS A 130 18.79 2.87 -5.80
N ASP A 131 18.40 4.12 -5.97
CA ASP A 131 18.58 4.90 -7.20
C ASP A 131 19.66 5.96 -6.94
N ASN A 132 20.82 5.82 -7.58
CA ASN A 132 22.00 6.68 -7.37
C ASN A 132 22.39 6.86 -5.89
N GLY A 133 22.35 5.75 -5.12
CA GLY A 133 22.67 5.74 -3.69
C GLY A 133 21.53 6.23 -2.78
N LEU A 134 20.45 6.79 -3.35
CA LEU A 134 19.29 7.27 -2.61
C LEU A 134 18.20 6.18 -2.55
N THR A 135 17.54 6.08 -1.41
CA THR A 135 16.34 5.25 -1.28
C THR A 135 15.12 6.13 -1.56
N ARG A 136 14.32 5.76 -2.58
CA ARG A 136 13.13 6.51 -2.97
C ARG A 136 11.88 5.70 -2.66
N TYR A 137 10.94 6.32 -1.96
CA TYR A 137 9.64 5.71 -1.67
C TYR A 137 8.55 6.39 -2.49
N ALA A 138 7.59 5.61 -2.99
CA ALA A 138 6.46 6.12 -3.74
C ALA A 138 5.20 5.31 -3.42
N CYS A 139 4.10 6.01 -3.15
CA CYS A 139 2.78 5.41 -3.00
C CYS A 139 2.00 5.58 -4.31
N LYS A 140 1.87 4.49 -5.09
CA LYS A 140 1.05 4.50 -6.31
C LYS A 140 -0.43 4.32 -5.94
N MET A 141 -1.21 5.38 -6.12
CA MET A 141 -2.62 5.42 -5.71
C MET A 141 -3.54 5.96 -6.80
N ALA A 142 -4.75 5.39 -6.88
CA ALA A 142 -5.77 5.78 -7.85
C ALA A 142 -6.19 7.26 -7.71
N THR A 143 -6.68 7.88 -8.78
CA THR A 143 -7.33 9.21 -8.70
C THR A 143 -8.60 9.10 -7.85
N GLY A 144 -8.85 10.11 -6.99
CA GLY A 144 -9.95 10.08 -6.03
C GLY A 144 -9.71 9.29 -4.73
N SER A 145 -8.64 8.50 -4.63
CA SER A 145 -8.34 7.72 -3.40
C SER A 145 -7.78 8.54 -2.22
N GLY A 146 -7.57 9.85 -2.41
CA GLY A 146 -7.10 10.74 -1.35
C GLY A 146 -5.59 10.83 -1.18
N LYS A 147 -4.83 10.90 -2.28
CA LYS A 147 -3.36 11.14 -2.26
C LYS A 147 -2.97 12.35 -1.40
N THR A 148 -3.74 13.44 -1.47
CA THR A 148 -3.51 14.65 -0.66
C THR A 148 -3.68 14.39 0.84
N VAL A 149 -4.63 13.52 1.23
CA VAL A 149 -4.82 13.12 2.63
C VAL A 149 -3.60 12.37 3.13
N VAL A 150 -3.07 11.43 2.34
CA VAL A 150 -1.83 10.70 2.67
C VAL A 150 -0.66 11.66 2.81
N MET A 151 -0.51 12.64 1.92
CA MET A 151 0.54 13.66 2.06
C MET A 151 0.40 14.45 3.37
N GLY A 152 -0.82 14.83 3.75
CA GLY A 152 -1.08 15.48 5.05
C GLY A 152 -0.71 14.60 6.24
N MET A 153 -1.02 13.30 6.18
CA MET A 153 -0.62 12.34 7.21
C MET A 153 0.91 12.23 7.33
N VAL A 154 1.61 12.16 6.19
CA VAL A 154 3.08 12.09 6.16
C VAL A 154 3.71 13.37 6.71
N ILE A 155 3.22 14.55 6.32
CA ILE A 155 3.70 15.83 6.84
C ILE A 155 3.48 15.92 8.36
N ALA A 156 2.28 15.60 8.85
CA ALA A 156 1.98 15.61 10.27
C ALA A 156 2.90 14.64 11.04
N TRP A 157 3.11 13.43 10.51
CA TRP A 157 4.01 12.45 11.10
C TRP A 157 5.46 12.94 11.19
N GLN A 158 5.99 13.51 10.11
CA GLN A 158 7.36 14.03 10.06
C GLN A 158 7.54 15.21 11.02
N VAL A 159 6.69 16.25 10.90
CA VAL A 159 6.80 17.48 11.68
C VAL A 159 6.58 17.23 13.18
N LEU A 160 5.53 16.48 13.57
CA LEU A 160 5.23 16.27 14.99
C LEU A 160 6.32 15.43 15.68
N ASN A 161 6.86 14.42 15.01
CA ASN A 161 7.98 13.66 15.58
C ASN A 161 9.26 14.49 15.64
N LYS A 162 9.54 15.33 14.63
CA LYS A 162 10.70 16.21 14.63
C LYS A 162 10.64 17.23 15.76
N LEU A 163 9.47 17.84 16.00
CA LEU A 163 9.25 18.76 17.11
C LEU A 163 9.41 18.08 18.47
N ALA A 164 8.89 16.85 18.62
CA ALA A 164 9.02 16.10 19.87
C ALA A 164 10.45 15.59 20.11
N ASN A 165 11.20 15.28 19.06
CA ASN A 165 12.56 14.75 19.12
C ASN A 165 13.47 15.43 18.09
N PRO A 166 13.95 16.67 18.34
CA PRO A 166 14.70 17.45 17.34
C PRO A 166 15.98 16.78 16.84
N GLN A 167 16.60 15.94 17.66
CA GLN A 167 17.85 15.22 17.33
C GLN A 167 17.63 13.92 16.54
N ASP A 168 16.39 13.45 16.44
CA ASP A 168 16.10 12.25 15.66
C ASP A 168 16.20 12.57 14.16
N ARG A 169 17.15 11.89 13.49
CA ARG A 169 17.47 12.10 12.07
C ARG A 169 16.54 11.33 11.13
N ARG A 170 15.64 10.50 11.68
CA ARG A 170 14.61 9.79 10.90
C ARG A 170 13.51 10.72 10.40
N PHE A 171 13.35 11.89 11.04
CA PHE A 171 12.30 12.84 10.73
C PHE A 171 12.85 14.14 10.14
N SER A 172 12.17 14.63 9.12
CA SER A 172 12.45 15.89 8.42
C SER A 172 11.81 17.09 9.13
N ASP A 173 12.49 18.23 9.04
CA ASP A 173 12.07 19.57 9.46
C ASP A 173 11.21 20.31 8.42
#